data_AF-A0A3M1ABE7-F1
#
_entry.id   AF-A0A3M1ABE7-F1
#
_cell.length_a   1.000
_cell.length_b   1.000
_cell.length_c   1.000
_cell.angle_alpha   90.00
_cell.angle_beta   90.00
_cell.angle_gamma   90.00
#
_symmetry.space_group_name_H-M   'P 1'
#
loop_
_entity.id
_entity.type
_entity.pdbx_description
1 polymer ?
#
loop_
_entity_poly.entity_id
_entity_poly.type
_entity_poly.pdbx_seq_one_letter_code
_entity_poly.pdbx_strand_id
1 'polypeptide(L)'
;FFTDTFVQILQESHAQKKPSLELEKHHLGITHAQIGAMLLEHWKFPQSIVRAVGYHHNPIAVDSNKDLVATIRLADVMCELWGIGFDEDIQAVDLYSDAGWKTLKSFTPKLIGLDVERFLFEVDKEIEKAKMFIEFVNE
;
A
#
# COMPACT_ATOMS: atom_id res chain seq x y z
N PHE A 1 -5.20 -3.14 -22.25
CA PHE A 1 -5.74 -4.49 -21.95
C PHE A 1 -6.45 -4.42 -20.61
N PHE A 2 -7.63 -5.04 -20.48
CA PHE A 2 -8.49 -5.07 -19.27
C PHE A 2 -9.13 -3.77 -18.79
N THR A 3 -9.12 -2.68 -19.57
CA THR A 3 -9.66 -1.38 -19.14
C THR A 3 -11.11 -1.48 -18.64
N ASP A 4 -12.00 -2.10 -19.42
CA ASP A 4 -13.42 -2.19 -19.06
C ASP A 4 -13.64 -3.06 -17.80
N THR A 5 -12.94 -4.19 -17.71
CA THR A 5 -13.00 -5.07 -16.53
C THR A 5 -12.45 -4.39 -15.29
N PHE A 6 -11.37 -3.62 -15.42
CA PHE A 6 -10.78 -2.89 -14.29
C PHE A 6 -11.71 -1.77 -13.81
N VAL A 7 -12.33 -1.02 -14.73
CA VAL A 7 -13.35 -0.03 -14.39
C VAL A 7 -14.52 -0.69 -13.65
N GLN A 8 -14.98 -1.85 -14.09
CA GLN A 8 -16.02 -2.61 -13.40
C GLN A 8 -15.58 -3.02 -11.99
N ILE A 9 -14.36 -3.53 -11.82
CA ILE A 9 -13.80 -3.91 -10.51
C ILE A 9 -13.78 -2.71 -9.55
N LEU A 10 -13.34 -1.54 -10.01
CA LEU A 10 -13.29 -0.34 -9.17
C LEU A 10 -14.69 0.15 -8.78
N GLN A 11 -15.64 0.12 -9.73
CA GLN A 11 -17.04 0.46 -9.45
C GLN A 11 -17.66 -0.49 -8.43
N GLU A 12 -17.38 -1.79 -8.56
CA GLU A 12 -17.86 -2.82 -7.65
C GLU A 12 -17.24 -2.70 -6.25
N SER A 13 -15.93 -2.46 -6.19
CA SER A 13 -15.17 -2.20 -4.96
C SER A 13 -15.83 -1.07 -4.16
N HIS A 14 -16.02 0.08 -4.81
CA HIS A 14 -16.64 1.25 -4.20
C HIS A 14 -18.09 0.99 -3.80
N ALA A 15 -18.90 0.37 -4.65
CA ALA A 15 -20.31 0.11 -4.37
C ALA A 15 -20.52 -0.88 -3.21
N GLN A 16 -19.64 -1.87 -3.07
CA GLN A 16 -19.75 -2.91 -2.05
C GLN A 16 -18.88 -2.66 -0.81
N LYS A 17 -18.03 -1.63 -0.83
CA LYS A 17 -17.00 -1.36 0.19
C LYS A 17 -16.13 -2.60 0.44
N LYS A 18 -15.65 -3.22 -0.64
CA LYS A 18 -14.77 -4.38 -0.60
C LYS A 18 -13.42 -4.03 -1.19
N PRO A 19 -12.30 -4.57 -0.66
CA PRO A 19 -10.99 -4.34 -1.25
C PRO A 19 -10.97 -4.75 -2.73
N SER A 20 -10.45 -3.86 -3.60
CA SER A 20 -10.26 -4.13 -5.03
C SER A 20 -9.47 -5.43 -5.26
N LEU A 21 -8.49 -5.71 -4.39
CA LEU A 21 -7.63 -6.89 -4.43
C LEU A 21 -8.41 -8.21 -4.49
N GLU A 22 -9.49 -8.33 -3.70
CA GLU A 22 -10.34 -9.52 -3.69
C GLU A 22 -11.13 -9.65 -5.01
N LEU A 23 -11.61 -8.52 -5.53
CA LEU A 23 -12.37 -8.46 -6.77
C LEU A 23 -11.49 -8.71 -8.00
N GLU A 24 -10.26 -8.18 -8.03
CA GLU A 24 -9.25 -8.51 -9.03
C GLU A 24 -9.00 -10.02 -9.05
N LYS A 25 -8.80 -10.62 -7.87
CA LYS A 25 -8.59 -12.07 -7.79
C LYS A 25 -9.81 -12.85 -8.28
N HIS A 26 -11.01 -12.38 -7.98
CA HIS A 26 -12.25 -13.00 -8.42
C HIS A 26 -12.47 -12.92 -9.94
N HIS A 27 -12.32 -11.72 -10.52
CA HIS A 27 -12.63 -11.45 -11.93
C HIS A 27 -11.49 -11.81 -12.88
N LEU A 28 -10.24 -11.64 -12.46
CA LEU A 28 -9.05 -11.81 -13.31
C LEU A 28 -8.20 -13.02 -12.93
N GLY A 29 -8.43 -13.63 -11.76
CA GLY A 29 -7.60 -14.73 -11.25
C GLY A 29 -6.22 -14.29 -10.76
N ILE A 30 -5.91 -12.99 -10.82
CA ILE A 30 -4.62 -12.39 -10.46
C ILE A 30 -4.85 -10.96 -9.94
N THR A 31 -3.97 -10.48 -9.07
CA THR A 31 -4.05 -9.13 -8.50
C THR A 31 -3.06 -8.16 -9.15
N HIS A 32 -3.26 -6.85 -8.98
CA HIS A 32 -2.33 -5.82 -9.43
C HIS A 32 -0.94 -6.01 -8.80
N ALA A 33 -0.86 -6.41 -7.53
CA ALA A 33 0.39 -6.67 -6.84
C ALA A 33 1.16 -7.84 -7.50
N GLN A 34 0.43 -8.89 -7.87
CA GLN A 34 1.00 -10.05 -8.58
C GLN A 34 1.49 -9.68 -9.98
N ILE A 35 0.68 -8.96 -10.76
CA ILE A 35 1.07 -8.49 -12.11
C ILE A 35 2.29 -7.57 -12.02
N GLY A 36 2.28 -6.60 -11.08
CA GLY A 36 3.37 -5.66 -10.87
C GLY A 36 4.68 -6.37 -10.53
N ALA A 37 4.65 -7.35 -9.62
CA ALA A 37 5.82 -8.16 -9.30
C ALA A 37 6.34 -8.93 -10.52
N MET A 38 5.47 -9.62 -11.27
CA MET A 38 5.84 -10.35 -12.49
C MET A 38 6.49 -9.43 -13.54
N LEU A 39 5.97 -8.21 -13.70
CA LEU A 39 6.51 -7.22 -14.62
C LEU A 39 7.92 -6.77 -14.20
N LEU A 40 8.10 -6.46 -12.92
CA LEU A 40 9.41 -6.05 -12.38
C LEU A 40 10.44 -7.18 -12.44
N GLU A 41 10.03 -8.43 -12.23
CA GLU A 41 10.90 -9.59 -12.45
C GLU A 41 11.32 -9.71 -13.90
N HIS A 42 10.38 -9.56 -14.84
CA HIS A 42 10.67 -9.60 -16.27
C HIS A 42 11.68 -8.51 -16.67
N TRP A 43 11.55 -7.32 -16.10
CA TRP A 43 12.49 -6.21 -16.28
C TRP A 43 13.79 -6.34 -15.46
N LYS A 44 13.96 -7.42 -14.71
CA LYS A 44 15.17 -7.73 -13.91
C LYS A 44 15.48 -6.71 -12.82
N PHE A 45 14.44 -6.15 -12.20
CA PHE A 45 14.62 -5.31 -11.01
C PHE A 45 15.17 -6.12 -9.82
N PRO A 46 15.83 -5.46 -8.84
CA PRO A 46 16.22 -6.10 -7.60
C PRO A 46 15.05 -6.80 -6.90
N GLN A 47 15.31 -8.00 -6.37
CA GLN A 47 14.30 -8.84 -5.71
C GLN A 47 13.64 -8.18 -4.49
N SER A 48 14.33 -7.24 -3.82
CA SER A 48 13.73 -6.44 -2.75
C SER A 48 12.57 -5.57 -3.25
N ILE A 49 12.68 -4.98 -4.44
CA ILE A 49 11.62 -4.15 -5.05
C ILE A 49 10.47 -5.02 -5.56
N VAL A 50 10.80 -6.14 -6.21
CA VAL A 50 9.81 -7.14 -6.63
C VAL A 50 8.94 -7.58 -5.45
N ARG A 51 9.58 -7.92 -4.32
CA ARG A 51 8.87 -8.33 -3.09
C ARG A 51 8.04 -7.20 -2.50
N ALA A 52 8.58 -5.99 -2.46
CA ALA A 52 7.84 -4.82 -1.98
C ALA A 52 6.53 -4.63 -2.76
N VAL A 53 6.58 -4.72 -4.09
CA VAL A 53 5.37 -4.61 -4.93
C VAL A 53 4.46 -5.83 -4.79
N GLY A 54 4.99 -7.05 -4.78
CA GLY A 54 4.17 -8.26 -4.75
C GLY A 54 3.47 -8.53 -3.42
N TYR A 55 4.02 -8.03 -2.31
CA TYR A 55 3.61 -8.40 -0.95
C TYR A 55 3.21 -7.21 -0.08
N HIS A 56 3.11 -5.98 -0.60
CA HIS A 56 2.74 -4.81 0.23
C HIS A 56 1.40 -5.03 0.96
N HIS A 57 0.38 -5.58 0.31
CA HIS A 57 -0.90 -5.93 0.96
C HIS A 57 -0.80 -7.01 2.05
N ASN A 58 0.27 -7.80 2.09
CA ASN A 58 0.48 -8.83 3.11
C ASN A 58 1.97 -8.99 3.49
N PRO A 59 2.52 -8.06 4.31
CA PRO A 59 3.95 -8.03 4.61
C PRO A 59 4.47 -9.25 5.38
N ILE A 60 3.59 -10.02 6.02
CA ILE A 60 3.99 -11.21 6.78
C ILE A 60 4.22 -12.44 5.88
N ALA A 61 3.77 -12.40 4.62
CA ALA A 61 3.86 -13.52 3.68
C ALA A 61 5.21 -13.61 2.94
N VAL A 62 6.13 -12.68 3.18
CA VAL A 62 7.48 -12.67 2.58
C VAL A 62 8.53 -13.10 3.60
N ASP A 63 9.51 -13.92 3.22
CA ASP A 63 10.54 -14.38 4.17
C ASP A 63 11.73 -13.42 4.33
N SER A 64 11.95 -12.55 3.33
CA SER A 64 13.09 -11.63 3.27
C SER A 64 12.62 -10.22 2.88
N ASN A 65 13.37 -9.19 3.30
CA ASN A 65 12.99 -7.78 3.08
C ASN A 65 11.67 -7.38 3.76
N LYS A 66 11.29 -8.07 4.85
CA LYS A 66 10.07 -7.82 5.63
C LYS A 66 9.97 -6.36 6.10
N ASP A 67 11.09 -5.76 6.45
CA ASP A 67 11.24 -4.35 6.84
C ASP A 67 10.84 -3.40 5.71
N LEU A 68 11.37 -3.60 4.50
CA LEU A 68 11.03 -2.79 3.34
C LEU A 68 9.56 -2.98 2.94
N VAL A 69 9.10 -4.23 2.88
CA VAL A 69 7.72 -4.55 2.49
C VAL A 69 6.73 -3.95 3.49
N ALA A 70 7.03 -4.03 4.79
CA ALA A 70 6.21 -3.40 5.83
C ALA A 70 6.25 -1.87 5.77
N THR A 71 7.37 -1.27 5.38
CA THR A 71 7.48 0.17 5.17
C THR A 71 6.60 0.63 4.01
N ILE A 72 6.63 -0.10 2.88
CA ILE A 72 5.78 0.21 1.73
C ILE A 72 4.31 0.04 2.07
N ARG A 73 3.93 -1.02 2.80
CA ARG A 73 2.54 -1.17 3.28
C ARG A 73 2.10 -0.01 4.17
N LEU A 74 2.94 0.41 5.10
CA LEU A 74 2.59 1.53 5.97
C LEU A 74 2.43 2.82 5.16
N ALA A 75 3.32 3.08 4.20
CA ALA A 75 3.24 4.24 3.32
C ALA A 75 1.96 4.23 2.47
N ASP A 76 1.61 3.07 1.91
CA ASP A 76 0.39 2.84 1.14
C ASP A 76 -0.88 3.14 1.96
N VAL A 77 -0.98 2.55 3.16
CA VAL A 77 -2.08 2.81 4.11
C VAL A 77 -2.18 4.29 4.47
N MET A 78 -1.05 4.96 4.69
CA MET A 78 -1.02 6.40 5.00
C MET A 78 -1.40 7.26 3.79
N CYS A 79 -1.08 6.88 2.56
CA CYS A 79 -1.59 7.61 1.40
C CYS A 79 -3.12 7.53 1.35
N GLU A 80 -3.68 6.33 1.50
CA GLU A 80 -5.12 6.11 1.41
C GLU A 80 -5.92 6.83 2.49
N LEU A 81 -5.45 6.79 3.74
CA LEU A 81 -6.06 7.52 4.87
C LEU A 81 -6.22 9.02 4.62
N TRP A 82 -5.32 9.61 3.83
CA TRP A 82 -5.36 11.04 3.46
C TRP A 82 -6.03 11.28 2.11
N GLY A 83 -6.71 10.28 1.55
CA GLY A 83 -7.43 10.34 0.29
C GLY A 83 -6.53 10.36 -0.94
N ILE A 84 -5.30 9.83 -0.84
CA ILE A 84 -4.36 9.69 -1.95
C ILE A 84 -4.34 8.23 -2.39
N GLY A 85 -4.81 7.96 -3.62
CA GLY A 85 -4.93 6.61 -4.15
C GLY A 85 -6.39 6.23 -4.42
N PHE A 86 -6.62 4.98 -4.79
CA PHE A 86 -7.94 4.52 -5.30
C PHE A 86 -8.31 3.09 -4.86
N ASP A 87 -7.53 2.43 -4.00
CA ASP A 87 -7.50 0.96 -3.98
C ASP A 87 -8.31 0.31 -2.84
N GLU A 88 -8.02 0.60 -1.58
CA GLU A 88 -8.65 -0.06 -0.42
C GLU A 88 -9.72 0.78 0.32
N ASP A 89 -9.88 2.07 0.00
CA ASP A 89 -10.79 3.03 0.68
C ASP A 89 -10.59 3.04 2.20
N ILE A 90 -9.33 3.08 2.63
CA ILE A 90 -8.98 3.05 4.06
C ILE A 90 -9.37 4.38 4.72
N GLN A 91 -10.37 4.34 5.61
CA GLN A 91 -10.83 5.54 6.32
C GLN A 91 -10.34 5.65 7.76
N ALA A 92 -9.79 4.57 8.31
CA ALA A 92 -9.20 4.54 9.64
C ALA A 92 -8.15 3.44 9.74
N VAL A 93 -7.07 3.71 10.48
CA VAL A 93 -6.04 2.71 10.80
C VAL A 93 -5.89 2.61 12.31
N ASP A 94 -5.81 1.37 12.79
CA ASP A 94 -5.27 1.09 14.11
C ASP A 94 -3.84 0.55 13.95
N LEU A 95 -2.86 1.44 14.07
CA LEU A 95 -1.45 1.06 13.98
C LEU A 95 -1.04 0.03 15.01
N TYR A 96 -1.68 -0.02 16.19
CA TYR A 96 -1.31 -1.01 17.21
C TYR A 96 -1.65 -2.43 16.77
N SER A 97 -2.72 -2.62 16.00
CA SER A 97 -3.11 -3.92 15.45
C SER A 97 -2.50 -4.22 14.08
N ASP A 98 -2.06 -3.21 13.33
CA ASP A 98 -1.49 -3.37 11.99
C ASP A 98 -0.25 -4.29 11.94
N ALA A 99 -0.24 -5.19 10.96
CA ALA A 99 0.82 -6.18 10.79
C ALA A 99 2.12 -5.56 10.26
N GLY A 100 2.02 -4.53 9.40
CA GLY A 100 3.17 -3.77 8.93
C GLY A 100 3.87 -3.05 10.07
N TRP A 101 3.11 -2.35 10.91
CA TRP A 101 3.63 -1.64 12.09
C TRP A 101 4.30 -2.58 13.10
N LYS A 102 3.65 -3.72 13.41
CA LYS A 102 4.24 -4.75 14.27
C LYS A 102 5.56 -5.28 13.70
N THR A 103 5.59 -5.53 12.40
CA THR A 103 6.80 -5.98 11.70
C THR A 103 7.90 -4.94 11.82
N LEU A 104 7.63 -3.67 11.51
CA LEU A 104 8.63 -2.59 11.57
C LEU A 104 9.24 -2.41 12.96
N LYS A 105 8.43 -2.49 14.02
CA LYS A 105 8.93 -2.41 15.40
C LYS A 105 9.91 -3.53 15.74
N SER A 106 9.79 -4.71 15.13
CA SER A 106 10.72 -5.82 15.35
C SER A 106 12.09 -5.59 14.70
N PHE A 107 12.16 -4.82 13.61
CA PHE A 107 13.39 -4.48 12.90
C PHE A 107 14.00 -3.15 13.35
N THR A 108 13.16 -2.24 13.86
CA THR A 108 13.57 -0.88 14.24
C THR A 108 13.20 -0.61 15.70
N PRO A 109 14.10 -0.93 16.66
CA PRO A 109 13.85 -0.71 18.08
C PRO A 109 13.54 0.75 18.45
N LYS A 110 13.97 1.72 17.63
CA LYS A 110 13.66 3.15 17.82
C LYS A 110 12.17 3.48 17.66
N LEU A 111 11.39 2.60 17.02
CA LEU A 111 9.94 2.75 16.92
C LEU A 111 9.22 2.31 18.21
N ILE A 112 9.92 1.66 19.15
CA ILE A 112 9.37 1.29 20.46
C ILE A 112 9.16 2.57 21.28
N GLY A 113 7.92 2.82 21.69
CA GLY A 113 7.55 4.03 22.43
C GLY A 113 7.48 5.29 21.57
N LEU A 114 7.43 5.14 20.23
CA LEU A 114 7.14 6.26 19.35
C LEU A 114 5.79 6.87 19.72
N ASP A 115 5.76 8.20 19.82
CA ASP A 115 4.54 8.97 19.91
C ASP A 115 3.81 8.90 18.55
N VAL A 116 2.82 8.03 18.47
CA VAL A 116 2.07 7.76 17.23
C VAL A 116 1.28 8.99 16.79
N GLU A 117 0.70 9.73 17.72
CA GLU A 117 -0.06 10.95 17.38
C GLU A 117 0.84 12.01 16.77
N ARG A 118 2.00 12.24 17.39
CA ARG A 118 3.00 13.16 16.84
C ARG A 118 3.51 12.69 15.47
N PHE A 119 3.79 11.39 15.32
CA PHE A 119 4.24 10.83 14.05
C PHE A 119 3.21 11.05 12.93
N LEU A 120 1.94 10.73 13.18
CA LEU A 120 0.85 10.94 12.21
C LEU A 120 0.68 12.41 11.85
N PHE A 121 0.82 13.31 12.82
CA PHE A 121 0.80 14.75 12.57
C PHE A 121 2.00 15.26 11.75
N GLU A 122 3.18 14.68 11.93
CA GLU A 122 4.35 14.99 11.09
C GLU A 122 4.17 14.46 9.66
N VAL A 123 3.60 13.25 9.50
CA VAL A 123 3.26 12.67 8.19
C VAL A 123 2.20 13.51 7.46
N ASP A 124 1.14 13.95 8.15
CA ASP A 124 0.11 14.86 7.61
C ASP A 124 0.72 16.08 6.93
N LYS A 125 1.67 16.74 7.60
CA LYS A 125 2.37 17.92 7.05
C LYS A 125 3.20 17.60 5.81
N GLU A 126 3.82 16.43 5.75
CA GLU A 126 4.58 16.02 4.56
C GLU A 126 3.66 15.62 3.41
N ILE A 127 2.51 15.01 3.70
CA ILE A 127 1.47 14.71 2.71
C ILE A 127 0.91 16.00 2.10
N GLU A 128 0.60 17.02 2.90
CA GLU A 128 0.12 18.30 2.37
C GLU A 128 1.14 18.96 1.44
N LYS A 129 2.44 18.86 1.73
CA LYS A 129 3.50 19.31 0.81
C LYS A 129 3.53 18.49 -0.48
N ALA A 130 3.37 17.17 -0.38
CA ALA A 130 3.36 16.27 -1.53
C ALA A 130 2.13 16.52 -2.43
N LYS A 131 0.95 16.81 -1.87
CA LYS A 131 -0.26 17.16 -2.63
C LYS A 131 -0.04 18.36 -3.53
N MET A 132 0.60 19.42 -3.04
CA MET A 132 0.95 20.58 -3.88
C MET A 132 1.81 20.18 -5.10
N PHE A 133 2.72 19.23 -4.92
CA PHE A 133 3.54 18.72 -6.02
C PHE A 133 2.73 17.86 -7.00
N ILE A 134 1.82 17.02 -6.50
CA ILE A 134 0.94 16.19 -7.34
C ILE A 134 0.01 17.06 -8.19
N GLU A 135 -0.58 18.12 -7.62
CA GLU A 135 -1.39 19.09 -8.35
C GLU A 135 -0.59 19.76 -9.48
N PHE A 136 0.66 20.14 -9.21
CA PHE A 136 1.56 20.73 -10.21
C PHE A 136 1.91 19.76 -11.36
N VAL A 137 2.09 18.46 -11.08
CA VAL A 137 2.44 17.46 -12.10
C VAL A 137 1.23 17.07 -12.97
N ASN A 138 0.02 17.28 -12.48
CA ASN A 138 -1.22 16.97 -13.20
C ASN A 138 -1.73 18.12 -14.09
N GLU A 139 -1.02 19.26 -14.15
CA GLU A 139 -1.21 20.35 -15.12
C GLU A 139 -0.45 20.10 -16.44
#